data_AF-A0A316EVC5-F1
#
_entry.id   AF-A0A316EVC5-F1
#
_cell.length_a   1.000
_cell.length_b   1.000
_cell.length_c   1.000
_cell.angle_alpha   90.00
_cell.angle_beta   90.00
_cell.angle_gamma   90.00
#
_symmetry.space_group_name_H-M   'P 1'
#
loop_
_entity.id
_entity.type
_entity.pdbx_description
1 polymer ?
#
loop_
_entity_poly.entity_id
_entity_poly.type
_entity_poly.pdbx_seq_one_letter_code
_entity_poly.pdbx_strand_id
1 'polypeptide(L)'
;MAKTDSPLAAPAAELIDARIRELADWRGQTLARIRRIIHTAAPDAIEEWKWRGVPVWSDHGMLCTGETYKSAVKMTFAKGASLPDPTGLFNASLEGNTRRAIDIHEGDDIDEAALRALIRAAVELNRAGSVRSGPSAT
;
A
#
# COMPACT_ATOMS: atom_id res chain seq x y z
N MET A 1 -16.45 25.91 0.05
CA MET A 1 -15.41 26.21 1.06
C MET A 1 -14.07 25.73 0.52
N ALA A 2 -13.11 26.64 0.36
CA ALA A 2 -11.73 26.28 0.04
C ALA A 2 -11.10 25.52 1.22
N LYS A 3 -10.52 24.35 0.98
CA LYS A 3 -9.68 23.68 1.98
C LYS A 3 -8.33 24.40 1.99
N THR A 4 -7.99 24.93 3.15
CA THR A 4 -6.77 25.63 3.46
C THR A 4 -5.55 24.76 3.16
N ASP A 5 -4.79 25.18 2.16
CA ASP A 5 -3.44 24.72 1.88
C ASP A 5 -2.56 25.01 3.11
N SER A 6 -2.00 23.97 3.74
CA SER A 6 -1.06 24.13 4.86
C SER A 6 0.34 24.30 4.29
N PRO A 7 1.14 25.30 4.73
CA PRO A 7 2.43 25.54 4.11
C PRO A 7 3.46 24.47 4.52
N LEU A 8 4.08 23.86 3.50
CA LEU A 8 5.34 23.08 3.49
C LEU A 8 5.33 21.67 4.11
N ALA A 9 4.29 20.87 3.89
CA ALA A 9 4.49 19.41 3.91
C ALA A 9 5.19 19.02 2.61
N ALA A 10 6.40 18.42 2.68
CA ALA A 10 7.03 17.84 1.50
C ALA A 10 6.05 16.85 0.84
N PRO A 11 5.98 16.78 -0.51
CA PRO A 11 5.18 15.78 -1.21
C PRO A 11 5.41 14.39 -0.60
N ALA A 12 4.35 13.59 -0.46
CA ALA A 12 4.45 12.26 0.15
C ALA A 12 5.55 11.40 -0.51
N ALA A 13 5.73 11.56 -1.82
CA ALA A 13 6.82 10.94 -2.57
C ALA A 13 8.22 11.26 -2.00
N GLU A 14 8.49 12.53 -1.67
CA GLU A 14 9.77 12.97 -1.11
C GLU A 14 9.97 12.45 0.32
N LEU A 15 8.89 12.37 1.12
CA LEU A 15 8.93 11.77 2.46
C LEU A 15 9.24 10.27 2.40
N ILE A 16 8.67 9.57 1.41
CA ILE A 16 8.97 8.16 1.17
C ILE A 16 10.42 8.00 0.68
N ASP A 17 10.92 8.87 -0.19
CA ASP A 17 12.33 8.88 -0.61
C ASP A 17 13.29 9.12 0.57
N ALA A 18 12.96 10.05 1.45
CA ALA A 18 13.71 10.29 2.68
C ALA A 18 13.70 9.05 3.57
N ARG A 19 12.53 8.42 3.75
CA ARG A 19 12.39 7.21 4.58
C ARG A 19 13.21 6.04 4.05
N ILE A 20 13.21 5.83 2.73
CA ILE A 20 14.02 4.81 2.07
C ILE A 20 15.52 5.07 2.32
N ARG A 21 15.97 6.34 2.22
CA ARG A 21 17.37 6.71 2.48
C ARG A 21 17.79 6.56 3.94
N GLU A 22 16.89 6.86 4.88
CA GLU A 22 17.12 6.66 6.31
C GLU A 22 17.29 5.18 6.68
N LEU A 23 16.58 4.31 5.98
CA LEU A 23 16.70 2.85 6.11
C LEU A 23 17.91 2.36 5.31
N ALA A 24 19.10 2.55 5.86
CA ALA A 24 20.38 2.17 5.25
C ALA A 24 20.66 0.65 5.18
N ASP A 25 19.65 -0.18 5.44
CA ASP A 25 19.73 -1.65 5.38
C ASP A 25 18.75 -2.24 4.35
N TRP A 26 18.56 -3.56 4.38
CA TRP A 26 17.69 -4.29 3.45
C TRP A 26 16.24 -3.78 3.42
N ARG A 27 15.77 -3.14 4.50
CA ARG A 27 14.39 -2.64 4.59
C ARG A 27 14.16 -1.46 3.66
N GLY A 28 15.15 -0.58 3.50
CA GLY A 28 15.07 0.54 2.55
C GLY A 28 14.99 0.04 1.12
N GLN A 29 15.83 -0.94 0.77
CA GLN A 29 15.83 -1.58 -0.56
C GLN A 29 14.49 -2.29 -0.85
N THR A 30 13.96 -2.99 0.16
CA THR A 30 12.67 -3.70 0.08
C THR A 30 11.52 -2.72 -0.11
N LEU A 31 11.47 -1.64 0.69
CA LEU A 31 10.44 -0.60 0.56
C LEU A 31 10.50 0.09 -0.82
N ALA A 32 11.70 0.38 -1.33
CA ALA A 32 11.89 0.93 -2.67
C ALA A 32 11.39 -0.03 -3.77
N ARG A 33 11.66 -1.34 -3.63
CA ARG A 33 11.19 -2.37 -4.56
C ARG A 33 9.66 -2.48 -4.55
N ILE A 34 9.04 -2.51 -3.37
CA ILE A 34 7.58 -2.50 -3.21
C ILE A 34 6.98 -1.27 -3.89
N ARG A 35 7.51 -0.07 -3.62
CA ARG A 35 7.04 1.18 -4.22
C ARG A 35 7.09 1.13 -5.75
N ARG A 36 8.19 0.65 -6.34
CA ARG A 36 8.29 0.47 -7.81
C ARG A 36 7.22 -0.50 -8.34
N ILE A 37 6.99 -1.60 -7.63
CA ILE A 37 5.98 -2.58 -8.01
C ILE A 37 4.57 -1.96 -7.99
N ILE A 38 4.26 -1.16 -6.98
CA ILE A 38 2.99 -0.42 -6.87
C ILE A 38 2.83 0.55 -8.05
N HIS A 39 3.83 1.39 -8.35
CA HIS A 39 3.79 2.28 -9.52
C HIS A 39 3.55 1.54 -10.83
N THR A 40 4.11 0.34 -10.97
CA THR A 40 3.92 -0.48 -12.17
C THR A 40 2.51 -1.12 -12.23
N ALA A 41 1.96 -1.51 -11.08
CA ALA A 41 0.67 -2.17 -11.00
C ALA A 41 -0.52 -1.20 -11.03
N ALA A 42 -0.34 -0.01 -10.46
CA ALA A 42 -1.36 1.02 -10.26
C ALA A 42 -0.75 2.41 -10.52
N PRO A 43 -0.60 2.82 -11.80
CA PRO A 43 0.02 4.10 -12.17
C PRO A 43 -0.72 5.34 -11.64
N ASP A 44 -2.02 5.20 -11.37
CA ASP A 44 -2.88 6.27 -10.84
C ASP A 44 -2.88 6.31 -9.30
N ALA A 45 -2.17 5.39 -8.63
CA ALA A 45 -2.16 5.32 -7.18
C ALA A 45 -1.50 6.57 -6.58
N ILE A 46 -2.17 7.17 -5.61
CA ILE A 46 -1.68 8.34 -4.88
C ILE A 46 -0.81 7.84 -3.74
N GLU A 47 0.40 8.39 -3.65
CA GLU A 47 1.25 8.22 -2.48
C GLU A 47 0.82 9.17 -1.38
N GLU A 48 0.71 8.65 -0.17
CA GLU A 48 0.32 9.39 1.01
C GLU A 48 1.31 9.09 2.15
N TRP A 49 1.47 10.07 3.04
CA TRP A 49 2.28 9.94 4.24
C TRP A 49 1.37 10.07 5.47
N LYS A 50 1.15 8.95 6.17
CA LYS A 50 0.20 8.88 7.27
C LYS A 50 0.86 8.45 8.57
N TRP A 51 0.13 8.65 9.67
CA TRP A 51 0.45 8.12 11.01
C TRP A 51 1.91 8.30 11.44
N ARG A 52 2.45 9.51 11.23
CA ARG A 52 3.80 9.91 11.64
C ARG A 52 4.92 9.01 11.10
N GLY A 53 4.85 8.55 9.86
CA GLY A 53 5.98 7.81 9.27
C GLY A 53 5.65 6.71 8.27
N VAL A 54 4.38 6.52 7.96
CA VAL A 54 3.91 5.34 7.23
C VAL A 54 3.57 5.73 5.79
N PRO A 55 4.33 5.22 4.80
CA PRO A 55 3.91 5.20 3.40
C PRO A 55 2.55 4.51 3.26
N VAL A 56 1.65 5.15 2.53
CA VAL A 56 0.33 4.59 2.18
C VAL A 56 0.08 4.85 0.70
N TRP A 57 -0.49 3.87 0.00
CA TRP A 57 -0.95 4.03 -1.38
C TRP A 57 -2.46 3.91 -1.46
N SER A 58 -3.09 4.76 -2.25
CA SER A 58 -4.54 4.78 -2.42
C SER A 58 -4.97 4.95 -3.89
N ASP A 59 -6.08 4.30 -4.24
CA ASP A 59 -6.82 4.44 -5.50
C ASP A 59 -8.29 4.17 -5.16
N HIS A 60 -9.13 5.20 -5.25
CA HIS A 60 -10.55 5.17 -4.84
C HIS A 60 -10.78 4.57 -3.43
N GLY A 61 -9.82 4.79 -2.53
CA GLY A 61 -9.73 4.18 -1.22
C GLY A 61 -8.30 3.69 -0.93
N MET A 62 -8.00 3.37 0.34
CA MET A 62 -6.68 2.85 0.70
C MET A 62 -6.46 1.47 0.06
N LEU A 63 -5.32 1.28 -0.60
CA LEU A 63 -4.89 -0.01 -1.13
C LEU A 63 -4.13 -0.76 -0.05
N CYS A 64 -2.93 -0.26 0.27
CA CYS A 64 -2.06 -0.84 1.27
C CYS A 64 -1.14 0.19 1.94
N THR A 65 -0.54 -0.23 3.04
CA THR A 65 0.54 0.46 3.75
C THR A 65 1.92 -0.07 3.31
N GLY A 66 2.98 0.64 3.67
CA GLY A 66 4.39 0.21 3.55
C GLY A 66 5.12 0.40 4.87
N GLU A 67 4.74 -0.37 5.88
CA GLU A 67 5.24 -0.27 7.25
C GLU A 67 6.63 -0.90 7.37
N THR A 68 7.53 -0.29 8.14
CA THR A 68 8.88 -0.82 8.35
C THR A 68 9.09 -1.14 9.83
N TYR A 69 9.35 -2.40 10.14
CA TYR A 69 9.63 -2.91 11.48
C TYR A 69 11.10 -3.33 11.62
N LYS A 70 11.48 -3.82 12.80
CA LYS A 70 12.84 -4.32 13.05
C LYS A 70 13.20 -5.50 12.14
N SER A 71 12.26 -6.42 11.94
CA SER A 71 12.49 -7.70 11.25
C SER A 71 11.67 -7.89 9.97
N ALA A 72 10.83 -6.93 9.61
CA ALA A 72 9.92 -7.04 8.46
C ALA A 72 9.68 -5.68 7.80
N VAL A 73 9.50 -5.69 6.49
CA VAL A 73 8.74 -4.66 5.77
C VAL A 73 7.35 -5.22 5.52
N LYS A 74 6.33 -4.55 6.07
CA LYS A 74 4.96 -5.03 6.10
C LYS A 74 4.07 -4.24 5.16
N MET A 75 3.31 -4.96 4.34
CA MET A 75 2.23 -4.41 3.53
C MET A 75 0.89 -4.85 4.10
N THR A 76 0.13 -3.93 4.69
CA THR A 76 -1.23 -4.21 5.14
C THR A 76 -2.23 -3.77 4.09
N PHE A 77 -2.98 -4.70 3.50
CA PHE A 77 -4.02 -4.40 2.52
C PHE A 77 -5.35 -4.07 3.22
N ALA A 78 -5.91 -2.89 2.91
CA ALA A 78 -7.07 -2.34 3.62
C ALA A 78 -8.32 -3.23 3.52
N LYS A 79 -8.53 -3.85 2.36
CA LYS A 79 -9.59 -4.83 2.07
C LYS A 79 -9.00 -6.21 1.77
N GLY A 80 -7.86 -6.54 2.38
CA GLY A 80 -7.10 -7.75 2.11
C GLY A 80 -7.93 -9.02 2.19
N ALA A 81 -8.90 -9.13 3.11
CA ALA A 81 -9.76 -10.32 3.25
C ALA A 81 -10.66 -10.58 2.02
N SER A 82 -10.92 -9.55 1.20
CA SER A 82 -11.76 -9.65 -0.01
C SER A 82 -10.97 -9.88 -1.29
N LEU A 83 -9.64 -9.95 -1.21
CA LEU A 83 -8.79 -10.11 -2.40
C LEU A 83 -8.55 -11.60 -2.71
N PRO A 84 -8.55 -12.02 -3.99
CA PRO A 84 -8.03 -13.33 -4.35
C PRO A 84 -6.53 -13.38 -4.07
N ASP A 85 -6.06 -14.49 -3.49
CA ASP A 85 -4.64 -14.73 -3.23
C ASP A 85 -4.27 -16.18 -3.59
N PRO A 86 -4.28 -16.53 -4.89
CA PRO A 86 -4.04 -17.91 -5.34
C PRO A 86 -2.61 -18.39 -5.11
N THR A 87 -1.67 -17.44 -4.93
CA THR A 87 -0.25 -17.71 -4.67
C THR A 87 0.10 -17.73 -3.19
N GLY A 88 -0.84 -17.39 -2.31
CA GLY A 88 -0.63 -17.38 -0.86
C GLY A 88 0.38 -16.34 -0.38
N LEU A 89 0.37 -15.13 -0.95
CA LEU A 89 1.25 -14.04 -0.53
C LEU A 89 0.94 -13.54 0.89
N PHE A 90 -0.32 -13.57 1.31
CA PHE A 90 -0.68 -13.14 2.66
C PHE A 90 -0.15 -14.16 3.68
N ASN A 91 0.71 -13.68 4.58
CA ASN A 91 1.33 -14.48 5.63
C ASN A 91 1.09 -13.91 7.04
N ALA A 92 0.43 -12.75 7.15
CA ALA A 92 0.17 -12.06 8.40
C ALA A 92 -1.26 -11.50 8.45
N SER A 93 -1.77 -11.31 9.68
CA SER A 93 -3.12 -10.79 9.92
C SER A 93 -4.23 -11.61 9.21
N LEU A 94 -4.07 -12.93 9.16
CA LEU A 94 -4.93 -13.83 8.38
C LEU A 94 -6.33 -14.04 8.98
N GLU A 95 -6.46 -13.87 10.29
CA GLU A 95 -7.73 -14.04 11.03
C GLU A 95 -8.65 -12.81 10.95
N GLY A 96 -8.19 -11.72 10.32
CA GLY A 96 -8.96 -10.49 10.19
C GLY A 96 -10.06 -10.58 9.12
N ASN A 97 -11.27 -10.12 9.45
CA ASN A 97 -12.42 -10.09 8.50
C ASN A 97 -12.33 -8.98 7.43
N THR A 98 -11.31 -8.14 7.47
CA THR A 98 -11.21 -6.97 6.57
C THR A 98 -9.83 -6.84 5.96
N ARG A 99 -8.78 -6.92 6.78
CA ARG A 99 -7.40 -6.72 6.37
C ARG A 99 -6.65 -8.04 6.36
N ARG A 100 -5.68 -8.15 5.47
CA ARG A 100 -4.61 -9.16 5.49
C ARG A 100 -3.30 -8.45 5.17
N ALA A 101 -2.19 -9.05 5.57
CA ALA A 101 -0.88 -8.45 5.40
C ALA A 101 0.17 -9.42 4.88
N ILE A 102 1.21 -8.84 4.29
CA ILE A 102 2.41 -9.51 3.82
C ILE A 102 3.56 -8.93 4.64
N ASP A 103 4.19 -9.75 5.47
CA ASP A 103 5.43 -9.42 6.16
C ASP A 103 6.58 -9.98 5.32
N ILE A 104 7.40 -9.10 4.74
CA ILE A 104 8.58 -9.44 3.92
C ILE A 104 9.82 -9.33 4.82
N HIS A 105 10.57 -10.42 4.92
CA HIS A 105 11.74 -10.55 5.79
C HIS A 105 13.05 -10.40 5.01
N GLU A 106 14.15 -10.27 5.75
CA GLU A 106 15.49 -10.21 5.14
C GLU A 106 15.79 -11.48 4.36
N GLY A 107 16.16 -11.32 3.09
CA GLY A 107 16.47 -12.43 2.20
C GLY A 107 15.26 -13.05 1.49
N ASP A 108 14.03 -12.60 1.77
CA ASP A 108 12.85 -13.05 1.04
C ASP A 108 12.87 -12.56 -0.42
N ASP A 109 12.51 -13.44 -1.33
CA ASP A 109 12.22 -13.07 -2.71
C ASP A 109 10.79 -12.57 -2.84
N ILE A 110 10.64 -11.35 -3.37
CA ILE A 110 9.33 -10.81 -3.73
C ILE A 110 8.91 -11.38 -5.09
N ASP A 111 7.86 -12.20 -5.09
CA ASP A 111 7.14 -12.55 -6.33
C ASP A 111 6.45 -11.29 -6.89
N GLU A 112 7.15 -10.60 -7.79
CA GLU A 112 6.64 -9.35 -8.36
C GLU A 112 5.38 -9.57 -9.20
N ALA A 113 5.23 -10.73 -9.86
CA ALA A 113 4.06 -10.98 -10.69
C ALA A 113 2.81 -11.14 -9.83
N ALA A 114 2.91 -11.95 -8.77
CA ALA A 114 1.85 -12.14 -7.81
C ALA A 114 1.51 -10.84 -7.07
N LEU A 115 2.52 -10.08 -6.62
CA LEU A 115 2.27 -8.82 -5.91
C LEU A 115 1.59 -7.78 -6.81
N ARG A 116 1.98 -7.67 -8.09
CA ARG A 116 1.29 -6.80 -9.05
C ARG A 116 -0.16 -7.23 -9.26
N ALA A 117 -0.42 -8.54 -9.38
CA ALA A 117 -1.78 -9.05 -9.54
C ALA A 117 -2.65 -8.70 -8.33
N LEU A 118 -2.11 -8.86 -7.11
CA LEU A 118 -2.80 -8.52 -5.87
C LEU A 118 -3.11 -7.01 -5.76
N ILE A 119 -2.15 -6.15 -6.12
CA ILE A 119 -2.36 -4.69 -6.15
C ILE A 119 -3.45 -4.30 -7.16
N ARG A 120 -3.44 -4.89 -8.36
CA ARG A 120 -4.48 -4.64 -9.37
C ARG A 120 -5.86 -5.07 -8.89
N ALA A 121 -5.96 -6.23 -8.23
CA ALA A 121 -7.22 -6.67 -7.63
C ALA A 121 -7.71 -5.70 -6.54
N ALA A 122 -6.81 -5.13 -5.73
CA ALA A 122 -7.15 -4.13 -4.74
C ALA A 122 -7.68 -2.83 -5.37
N VAL A 123 -7.07 -2.38 -6.46
CA VAL A 123 -7.55 -1.22 -7.25
C VAL A 123 -8.94 -1.48 -7.80
N GLU A 124 -9.15 -2.62 -8.47
CA GLU A 124 -10.44 -2.99 -9.04
C GLU A 124 -11.55 -3.03 -7.96
N LEU A 125 -11.26 -3.66 -6.83
CA LEU A 125 -12.19 -3.74 -5.70
C LEU A 125 -12.56 -2.35 -5.16
N ASN A 126 -11.59 -1.43 -5.06
CA ASN A 126 -11.86 -0.06 -4.61
C ASN A 126 -12.71 0.72 -5.61
N ARG A 127 -12.36 0.67 -6.90
CA ARG A 127 -13.12 1.34 -7.97
C ARG A 127 -14.55 0.82 -8.06
N ALA A 128 -14.75 -0.50 -8.00
CA ALA A 128 -16.08 -1.12 -7.99
C ALA A 128 -16.92 -0.75 -6.75
N GLY A 129 -16.28 -0.46 -5.62
CA GLY A 129 -16.95 0.06 -4.42
C GLY A 129 -17.35 1.54 -4.54
N SER A 130 -16.49 2.34 -5.16
CA SER A 130 -16.75 3.76 -5.41
C SER A 130 -17.92 3.98 -6.36
N VAL A 131 -18.04 3.17 -7.41
CA VAL A 131 -19.18 3.24 -8.37
C VAL A 131 -20.51 2.90 -7.70
N ARG A 132 -20.52 1.97 -6.73
CA ARG A 132 -21.73 1.60 -5.97
C ARG A 132 -22.13 2.61 -4.90
N SER A 133 -21.29 3.59 -4.62
CA SER A 133 -21.53 4.64 -3.62
C SER A 133 -22.05 5.95 -4.25
N GLY A 134 -22.47 5.91 -5.52
CA GLY A 134 -23.21 7.01 -6.16
C GLY A 134 -24.50 7.32 -5.39
N PRO A 135 -25.02 8.55 -5.47
CA PRO A 135 -26.08 9.01 -4.57
C PRO A 135 -27.32 8.12 -4.71
N SER A 136 -27.83 7.60 -3.58
CA SER A 136 -29.20 7.09 -3.52
C SER A 136 -30.14 8.19 -4.00
N ALA A 137 -30.69 8.02 -5.20
CA ALA A 137 -31.82 8.81 -5.64
C ALA A 137 -33.00 8.45 -4.73
N THR A 138 -33.47 9.44 -3.97
CA THR A 138 -34.78 9.42 -3.30
C THR A 138 -35.58 10.60 -3.83
#